data_AF-A0AB35WAF6-F1
#
_entry.id   AF-A0AB35WAF6-F1
#
_cell.length_a   1.000
_cell.length_b   1.000
_cell.length_c   1.000
_cell.angle_alpha   90.00
_cell.angle_beta   90.00
_cell.angle_gamma   90.00
#
_symmetry.space_group_name_H-M   'P 1'
#
loop_
_entity.id
_entity.type
_entity.pdbx_description
1 polymer ?
#
loop_
_entity_poly.entity_id
_entity_poly.type
_entity_poly.pdbx_seq_one_letter_code
_entity_poly.pdbx_strand_id
1 'polypeptide(L)'
;MNTLKQSVKIESPVASISHLLPFEQRQHLERLYFPKVQHATDRMNKAGSEYQDAVESRSVLINQKAAEYLANPSERHGFIVKQVYPTNQQQVIQSMADAGYMVHRVGMGLIYFISSKKNALKDATDKATAEAELAIEKMIERLKVKASEAVHQRNEIVIEARKALDAVKDFTDYLNVIVTDSEEVTE
;
A
#
# COMPACT_ATOMS: atom_id res chain seq x y z
N MET A 1 32.63 -13.47 -12.10
CA MET A 1 32.35 -12.10 -12.59
C MET A 1 31.51 -11.40 -11.54
N ASN A 2 32.15 -10.59 -10.69
CA ASN A 2 31.52 -9.89 -9.56
C ASN A 2 31.00 -8.53 -10.04
N THR A 3 29.70 -8.34 -10.09
CA THR A 3 29.07 -7.03 -10.28
C THR A 3 28.96 -6.32 -8.93
N LEU A 4 29.98 -5.51 -8.63
CA LEU A 4 30.04 -4.62 -7.48
C LEU A 4 29.07 -3.46 -7.67
N LYS A 5 28.15 -3.36 -6.69
CA LYS A 5 27.32 -2.23 -6.27
C LYS A 5 27.70 -0.88 -6.90
N GLN A 6 26.88 -0.45 -7.85
CA GLN A 6 26.82 0.95 -8.26
C GLN A 6 26.19 1.73 -7.10
N SER A 7 27.03 2.22 -6.18
CA SER A 7 26.60 3.15 -5.15
C SER A 7 26.17 4.44 -5.83
N VAL A 8 24.87 4.68 -5.90
CA VAL A 8 24.31 5.99 -6.25
C VAL A 8 24.76 6.95 -5.17
N LYS A 9 25.79 7.74 -5.48
CA LYS A 9 26.22 8.88 -4.69
C LYS A 9 25.08 9.88 -4.80
N ILE A 10 24.26 9.97 -3.76
CA ILE A 10 23.31 11.08 -3.62
C ILE A 10 24.18 12.29 -3.31
N GLU A 11 24.66 12.96 -4.36
CA GLU A 11 25.14 14.33 -4.22
C GLU A 11 23.92 15.13 -3.77
N SER A 12 23.86 15.48 -2.49
CA SER A 12 22.93 16.46 -1.98
C SER A 12 23.48 17.83 -2.36
N PRO A 13 22.91 18.58 -3.33
CA PRO A 13 23.20 19.99 -3.42
C PRO A 13 22.27 20.68 -2.41
N VAL A 14 22.48 20.42 -1.12
CA VAL A 14 22.10 21.46 -0.15
C VAL A 14 23.10 22.56 -0.47
N ALA A 15 22.66 23.61 -1.16
CA ALA A 15 23.46 24.79 -1.40
C ALA A 15 24.16 25.13 -0.07
N SER A 16 25.49 25.18 -0.06
CA SER A 16 26.27 25.29 1.17
C SER A 16 25.81 26.49 1.97
N ILE A 17 24.95 26.29 2.97
CA ILE A 17 24.41 27.36 3.83
C ILE A 17 25.43 27.82 4.87
N SER A 18 26.64 27.25 4.85
CA SER A 18 27.74 27.53 5.77
C SER A 18 28.12 29.01 5.87
N HIS A 19 27.82 29.78 4.82
CA HIS A 19 28.06 31.22 4.74
C HIS A 19 27.01 32.09 5.46
N LEU A 20 25.86 31.51 5.82
CA LEU A 20 24.78 32.20 6.51
C LEU A 20 25.02 32.21 8.03
N LEU A 21 24.44 33.19 8.72
CA LEU A 21 24.44 33.23 10.18
C LEU A 21 23.65 32.03 10.76
N PRO A 22 23.94 31.56 11.99
CA PRO A 22 23.25 30.41 12.59
C PRO A 22 21.72 30.48 12.54
N PHE A 23 21.15 31.66 12.79
CA PHE A 23 19.69 31.83 12.77
C PHE A 23 19.13 31.71 11.35
N GLU A 24 19.85 32.17 10.33
CA GLU A 24 19.48 32.07 8.91
C GLU A 24 19.60 30.64 8.41
N GLN A 25 20.64 29.91 8.85
CA GLN A 25 20.80 28.48 8.58
C GLN A 25 19.62 27.68 9.17
N ARG A 26 19.27 27.93 10.44
CA ARG A 26 18.08 27.30 11.06
C ARG A 26 16.80 27.63 10.29
N GLN A 27 16.55 28.88 9.95
CA GLN A 27 15.36 29.29 9.19
C GLN A 27 15.31 28.62 7.81
N HIS A 28 16.45 28.47 7.14
CA HIS A 28 16.52 27.78 5.85
C HIS A 28 16.18 26.29 5.99
N LEU A 29 16.75 25.61 6.98
CA LEU A 29 16.46 24.19 7.26
C LEU A 29 15.01 23.98 7.65
N GLU A 30 14.44 24.86 8.47
CA GLU A 30 13.02 24.84 8.82
C GLU A 30 12.14 24.94 7.57
N ARG A 31 12.37 25.92 6.70
CA ARG A 31 11.62 26.05 5.44
C ARG A 31 11.74 24.82 4.53
N LEU A 32 12.88 24.14 4.57
CA LEU A 32 13.13 22.93 3.78
C LEU A 32 12.44 21.68 4.36
N TYR A 33 12.52 21.47 5.68
CA TYR A 33 12.10 20.23 6.32
C TYR A 33 10.68 20.27 6.88
N PHE A 34 10.15 21.42 7.32
CA PHE A 34 8.78 21.49 7.85
C PHE A 34 7.75 20.96 6.85
N PRO A 35 7.72 21.40 5.57
CA PRO A 35 6.74 20.89 4.61
C PRO A 35 6.92 19.38 4.34
N LYS A 36 8.17 18.89 4.34
CA LYS A 36 8.47 17.46 4.12
C LYS A 36 7.96 16.60 5.27
N VAL A 37 8.22 17.02 6.51
CA VAL A 37 7.74 16.32 7.72
C VAL A 37 6.22 16.35 7.78
N GLN A 38 5.59 17.49 7.47
CA GLN A 38 4.14 17.60 7.41
C GLN A 38 3.55 16.64 6.38
N HIS A 39 4.04 16.69 5.15
CA HIS A 39 3.59 15.79 4.08
C HIS A 39 3.77 14.31 4.47
N ALA A 40 4.91 13.94 5.05
CA ALA A 40 5.16 12.57 5.48
C ALA A 40 4.21 12.13 6.61
N THR A 41 3.90 13.04 7.53
CA THR A 41 2.94 12.81 8.62
C THR A 41 1.53 12.60 8.08
N ASP A 42 1.09 13.41 7.12
CA ASP A 42 -0.21 13.26 6.49
C ASP A 42 -0.35 11.92 5.74
N ARG A 43 0.72 11.50 5.02
CA ARG A 43 0.77 10.17 4.38
C ARG A 43 0.69 9.03 5.41
N MET A 44 1.44 9.15 6.51
CA MET A 44 1.42 8.18 7.61
C MET A 44 0.02 8.06 8.21
N ASN A 45 -0.62 9.17 8.54
CA ASN A 45 -1.97 9.19 9.11
C ASN A 45 -2.99 8.58 8.16
N LYS A 46 -2.92 8.93 6.87
CA LYS A 46 -3.80 8.35 5.84
C LYS A 46 -3.61 6.83 5.73
N ALA A 47 -2.37 6.35 5.65
CA ALA A 47 -2.10 4.91 5.56
C ALA A 47 -2.53 4.16 6.83
N GLY A 48 -2.35 4.77 8.00
CA GLY A 48 -2.81 4.24 9.29
C GLY A 48 -4.33 4.13 9.35
N SER A 49 -5.05 5.17 8.93
CA SER A 49 -6.52 5.16 8.86
C SER A 49 -7.02 4.08 7.90
N GLU A 50 -6.49 4.04 6.67
CA GLU A 50 -6.89 3.03 5.66
C GLU A 50 -6.71 1.59 6.19
N TYR A 51 -5.61 1.32 6.90
CA TYR A 51 -5.37 0.03 7.53
C TYR A 51 -6.37 -0.27 8.66
N GLN A 52 -6.56 0.69 9.56
CA GLN A 52 -7.46 0.53 10.71
C GLN A 52 -8.91 0.31 10.26
N ASP A 53 -9.39 1.12 9.31
CA ASP A 53 -10.73 1.01 8.73
C ASP A 53 -10.96 -0.38 8.13
N ALA A 54 -9.95 -0.92 7.45
CA ALA A 54 -10.02 -2.26 6.85
C ALA A 54 -10.04 -3.38 7.90
N VAL A 55 -9.30 -3.22 9.01
CA VAL A 55 -9.32 -4.17 10.13
C VAL A 55 -10.68 -4.15 10.83
N GLU A 56 -11.20 -2.97 11.15
CA GLU A 56 -12.49 -2.80 11.81
C GLU A 56 -13.65 -3.29 10.94
N SER A 57 -13.56 -3.06 9.62
CA SER A 57 -14.56 -3.49 8.65
C SER A 57 -14.33 -4.90 8.09
N ARG A 58 -13.40 -5.69 8.66
CA ARG A 58 -12.96 -6.98 8.10
C ARG A 58 -14.12 -7.90 7.74
N SER A 59 -15.06 -8.11 8.68
CA SER A 59 -16.20 -9.01 8.47
C SER A 59 -17.13 -8.53 7.35
N VAL A 60 -17.39 -7.22 7.29
CA VAL A 60 -18.21 -6.60 6.24
C VAL A 60 -17.56 -6.77 4.87
N LEU A 61 -16.26 -6.52 4.77
CA LEU A 61 -15.49 -6.67 3.54
C LEU A 61 -15.49 -8.12 3.04
N ILE A 62 -15.34 -9.11 3.94
CA ILE A 62 -15.42 -10.53 3.60
C ILE A 62 -16.81 -10.87 3.07
N ASN A 63 -17.87 -10.45 3.77
CA ASN A 63 -19.24 -10.73 3.35
C ASN A 63 -19.56 -10.10 1.98
N GLN A 64 -19.12 -8.86 1.73
CA GLN A 64 -19.27 -8.21 0.43
C GLN A 64 -18.53 -8.97 -0.67
N LYS A 65 -17.29 -9.40 -0.41
CA LYS A 65 -16.48 -10.13 -1.38
C LYS A 65 -17.04 -11.53 -1.67
N ALA A 66 -17.51 -12.23 -0.64
CA ALA A 66 -18.18 -13.52 -0.80
C ALA A 66 -19.47 -13.38 -1.63
N ALA A 67 -20.26 -12.33 -1.37
CA ALA A 67 -21.45 -12.02 -2.16
C ALA A 67 -21.12 -11.71 -3.63
N GLU A 68 -20.01 -10.99 -3.91
CA GLU A 68 -19.52 -10.74 -5.27
C GLU A 68 -19.18 -12.04 -6.00
N TYR A 69 -18.52 -12.99 -5.32
CA TYR A 69 -18.19 -14.30 -5.87
C TYR A 69 -19.41 -15.18 -6.13
N LEU A 70 -20.43 -15.12 -5.27
CA LEU A 70 -21.68 -15.85 -5.47
C LEU A 70 -22.56 -15.20 -6.56
N ALA A 71 -22.53 -13.88 -6.67
CA ALA A 71 -23.17 -13.16 -7.75
C ALA A 71 -22.51 -13.43 -9.12
N ASN A 72 -21.29 -13.94 -9.15
CA ASN A 72 -20.57 -14.35 -10.35
C ASN A 72 -20.11 -15.80 -10.25
N PRO A 73 -21.05 -16.77 -10.39
CA PRO A 73 -20.73 -18.20 -10.24
C PRO A 73 -19.59 -18.60 -11.17
N SER A 74 -18.64 -19.39 -10.66
CA SER A 74 -17.47 -19.80 -11.42
C SER A 74 -17.05 -21.21 -11.04
N GLU A 75 -16.25 -21.85 -11.89
CA GLU A 75 -15.78 -23.22 -11.65
C GLU A 75 -14.94 -23.34 -10.38
N ARG A 76 -14.28 -22.25 -9.98
CA ARG A 76 -13.48 -22.19 -8.73
C ARG A 76 -14.33 -22.45 -7.49
N HIS A 77 -15.60 -22.07 -7.52
CA HIS A 77 -16.55 -22.26 -6.42
C HIS A 77 -17.41 -23.53 -6.58
N GLY A 78 -17.08 -24.44 -7.51
CA GLY A 78 -17.79 -25.70 -7.69
C GLY A 78 -19.00 -25.65 -8.64
N PHE A 79 -19.11 -24.58 -9.43
CA PHE A 79 -20.06 -24.53 -10.54
C PHE A 79 -19.47 -25.18 -11.79
N ILE A 80 -20.33 -25.58 -12.73
CA ILE A 80 -19.93 -25.91 -14.09
C ILE A 80 -20.49 -24.84 -15.00
N VAL A 81 -19.64 -24.24 -15.84
CA VAL A 81 -20.05 -23.19 -16.77
C VAL A 81 -20.08 -23.77 -18.17
N LYS A 82 -21.24 -23.71 -18.84
CA LYS A 82 -21.37 -24.14 -20.24
C LYS A 82 -21.80 -22.98 -21.10
N GLN A 83 -21.10 -22.82 -22.23
CA GLN A 83 -21.55 -21.96 -23.29
C GLN A 83 -22.72 -22.61 -24.04
N VAL A 84 -23.74 -21.80 -24.31
CA VAL A 84 -24.96 -22.25 -24.98
C VAL A 84 -25.40 -21.25 -26.05
N TYR A 85 -26.07 -21.77 -27.05
CA TYR A 85 -26.77 -21.04 -28.10
C TYR A 85 -28.26 -21.37 -27.99
N PRO A 86 -29.17 -20.48 -28.45
CA PRO A 86 -30.61 -20.74 -28.41
C PRO A 86 -31.01 -22.11 -28.98
N THR A 87 -30.26 -22.61 -29.98
CA THR A 87 -30.51 -23.88 -30.66
C THR A 87 -30.13 -25.12 -29.86
N ASN A 88 -29.24 -25.03 -28.87
CA ASN A 88 -28.73 -26.19 -28.12
C ASN A 88 -28.94 -26.11 -26.61
N GLN A 89 -29.54 -25.03 -26.09
CA GLN A 89 -29.78 -24.82 -24.65
C GLN A 89 -30.45 -26.03 -24.00
N GLN A 90 -31.55 -26.53 -24.58
CA GLN A 90 -32.31 -27.63 -24.01
C GLN A 90 -31.49 -28.93 -23.96
N GLN A 91 -30.71 -29.21 -25.00
CA GLN A 91 -29.84 -30.39 -25.05
C GLN A 91 -28.74 -30.32 -23.99
N VAL A 92 -28.15 -29.14 -23.78
CA VAL A 92 -27.11 -28.93 -22.75
C VAL A 92 -27.72 -29.08 -21.36
N ILE A 93 -28.90 -28.50 -21.11
CA ILE A 93 -29.60 -28.64 -19.82
C ILE A 93 -29.92 -30.11 -19.54
N GLN A 94 -30.43 -30.84 -20.52
CA GLN A 94 -30.77 -32.26 -20.38
C GLN A 94 -29.53 -33.10 -20.05
N SER A 95 -28.45 -32.94 -20.81
CA SER A 95 -27.22 -33.71 -20.57
C SER A 95 -26.59 -33.41 -19.22
N MET A 96 -26.68 -32.17 -18.73
CA MET A 96 -26.22 -31.82 -17.38
C MET A 96 -27.14 -32.37 -16.29
N ALA A 97 -28.46 -32.40 -16.51
CA ALA A 97 -29.41 -33.03 -15.60
C ALA A 97 -29.16 -34.53 -15.47
N ASP A 98 -28.94 -35.22 -16.59
CA ASP A 98 -28.60 -36.66 -16.62
C ASP A 98 -27.27 -36.94 -15.89
N ALA A 99 -26.34 -35.97 -15.91
CA ALA A 99 -25.08 -36.03 -15.16
C ALA A 99 -25.19 -35.64 -13.67
N GLY A 100 -26.39 -35.35 -13.16
CA GLY A 100 -26.62 -35.02 -11.75
C GLY A 100 -26.34 -33.55 -11.39
N TYR A 101 -26.57 -32.63 -12.32
CA TYR A 101 -26.47 -31.18 -12.10
C TYR A 101 -27.80 -30.48 -12.37
N MET A 102 -28.01 -29.36 -11.69
CA MET A 102 -29.16 -28.50 -11.90
C MET A 102 -28.72 -27.11 -12.35
N VAL A 103 -29.58 -26.44 -13.11
CA VAL A 103 -29.35 -25.04 -13.51
C VAL A 103 -29.40 -24.16 -12.28
N HIS A 104 -28.32 -23.43 -12.02
CA HIS A 104 -28.23 -22.43 -10.96
C HIS A 104 -28.54 -21.03 -11.49
N ARG A 105 -27.98 -20.66 -12.65
CA ARG A 105 -28.18 -19.36 -13.28
C ARG A 105 -28.06 -19.47 -14.79
N VAL A 106 -28.84 -18.67 -15.51
CA VAL A 106 -28.70 -18.44 -16.94
C VAL A 106 -28.22 -17.01 -17.17
N GLY A 107 -27.13 -16.85 -17.90
CA GLY A 107 -26.59 -15.57 -18.35
C GLY A 107 -26.63 -15.45 -19.87
N MET A 108 -26.06 -14.36 -20.40
CA MET A 108 -25.96 -14.16 -21.85
C MET A 108 -25.00 -15.20 -22.47
N GLY A 109 -25.56 -16.24 -23.08
CA GLY A 109 -24.79 -17.29 -23.77
C GLY A 109 -24.09 -18.29 -22.84
N LEU A 110 -24.32 -18.21 -21.52
CA LEU A 110 -23.74 -19.12 -20.53
C LEU A 110 -24.83 -19.66 -19.59
N ILE A 111 -24.75 -20.94 -19.25
CA ILE A 111 -25.52 -21.54 -18.16
C ILE A 111 -24.56 -22.04 -17.10
N TYR A 112 -24.86 -21.69 -15.86
CA TYR A 112 -24.13 -22.09 -14.67
C TYR A 112 -24.90 -23.22 -14.00
N PHE A 113 -24.23 -24.34 -13.81
CA PHE A 113 -24.78 -25.55 -13.20
C PHE A 113 -24.15 -25.78 -11.85
N ILE A 114 -24.92 -26.37 -10.94
CA ILE A 114 -24.45 -26.83 -9.62
C ILE A 114 -24.88 -28.26 -9.40
N SER A 115 -24.10 -29.04 -8.63
CA SER A 115 -24.45 -30.43 -8.35
C SER A 115 -25.80 -30.53 -7.64
N SER A 116 -26.60 -31.54 -7.97
CA SER A 116 -27.86 -31.83 -7.29
C SER A 116 -27.67 -32.49 -5.91
N LYS A 117 -26.42 -32.78 -5.51
CA LYS A 117 -26.10 -33.35 -4.21
C LYS A 117 -26.55 -32.43 -3.08
N LYS A 118 -27.00 -33.03 -1.97
CA LYS A 118 -27.29 -32.32 -0.73
C LYS A 118 -26.04 -31.51 -0.32
N ASN A 119 -26.23 -30.24 0.02
CA ASN A 119 -25.20 -29.27 0.42
C ASN A 119 -24.32 -28.68 -0.69
N ALA A 120 -24.50 -29.01 -1.97
CA ALA A 120 -23.64 -28.45 -3.04
C ALA A 120 -23.60 -26.91 -3.05
N LEU A 121 -24.75 -26.25 -2.80
CA LEU A 121 -24.82 -24.79 -2.68
C LEU A 121 -24.08 -24.28 -1.44
N LYS A 122 -24.19 -24.99 -0.32
CA LYS A 122 -23.46 -24.64 0.91
C LYS A 122 -21.96 -24.77 0.67
N ASP A 123 -21.51 -25.85 0.04
CA ASP A 123 -20.09 -26.06 -0.27
C ASP A 123 -19.55 -24.96 -1.21
N ALA A 124 -20.36 -24.50 -2.17
CA ALA A 124 -20.01 -23.38 -3.04
C ALA A 124 -19.92 -22.06 -2.25
N THR A 125 -20.86 -21.80 -1.35
CA THR A 125 -20.82 -20.66 -0.42
C THR A 125 -19.61 -20.70 0.49
N ASP A 126 -19.31 -21.83 1.10
CA ASP A 126 -18.17 -21.99 2.00
C ASP A 126 -16.84 -21.74 1.26
N LYS A 127 -16.71 -22.24 0.02
CA LYS A 127 -15.55 -21.97 -0.83
C LYS A 127 -15.42 -20.49 -1.20
N ALA A 128 -16.53 -19.85 -1.57
CA ALA A 128 -16.53 -18.42 -1.89
C ALA A 128 -16.15 -17.57 -0.67
N THR A 129 -16.65 -17.93 0.51
CA THR A 129 -16.30 -17.27 1.78
C THR A 129 -14.83 -17.47 2.12
N ALA A 130 -14.30 -18.70 2.03
CA ALA A 130 -12.90 -18.98 2.30
C ALA A 130 -11.96 -18.22 1.34
N GLU A 131 -12.31 -18.13 0.05
CA GLU A 131 -11.55 -17.33 -0.89
C GLU A 131 -11.64 -15.82 -0.57
N ALA A 132 -12.81 -15.33 -0.19
CA ALA A 132 -13.02 -13.95 0.24
C ALA A 132 -12.19 -13.61 1.48
N GLU A 133 -12.15 -14.50 2.47
CA GLU A 133 -11.31 -14.37 3.67
C GLU A 133 -9.84 -14.20 3.28
N LEU A 134 -9.29 -15.11 2.48
CA LEU A 134 -7.91 -15.05 2.02
C LEU A 134 -7.61 -13.76 1.24
N ALA A 135 -8.53 -13.32 0.38
CA ALA A 135 -8.37 -12.11 -0.40
C ALA A 135 -8.35 -10.85 0.48
N ILE A 136 -9.26 -10.75 1.45
CA ILE A 136 -9.34 -9.62 2.38
C ILE A 136 -8.18 -9.62 3.36
N GLU A 137 -7.76 -10.77 3.89
CA GLU A 137 -6.58 -10.87 4.76
C GLU A 137 -5.31 -10.42 4.03
N LYS A 138 -5.12 -10.85 2.77
CA LYS A 138 -4.00 -10.41 1.96
C LYS A 138 -4.04 -8.91 1.68
N MET A 139 -5.23 -8.34 1.51
CA MET A 139 -5.40 -6.89 1.36
C MET A 139 -5.02 -6.15 2.65
N ILE A 140 -5.51 -6.61 3.80
CA ILE A 140 -5.20 -6.02 5.12
C ILE A 140 -3.70 -6.09 5.39
N GLU A 141 -3.03 -7.21 5.10
CA GLU A 141 -1.57 -7.32 5.30
C GLU A 141 -0.80 -6.34 4.40
N ARG A 142 -1.23 -6.12 3.16
CA ARG A 142 -0.64 -5.07 2.30
C ARG A 142 -0.81 -3.68 2.88
N LEU A 143 -1.98 -3.37 3.44
CA LEU A 143 -2.25 -2.08 4.10
C LEU A 143 -1.40 -1.90 5.35
N LYS A 144 -1.21 -2.96 6.13
CA LYS A 144 -0.31 -2.97 7.30
C LYS A 144 1.14 -2.66 6.90
N VAL A 145 1.65 -3.31 5.88
CA VAL A 145 3.00 -3.06 5.34
C VAL A 145 3.11 -1.60 4.89
N LYS A 146 2.14 -1.11 4.11
CA LYS A 146 2.09 0.29 3.65
C LYS A 146 2.08 1.30 4.82
N ALA A 147 1.32 1.02 5.88
CA ALA A 147 1.29 1.86 7.09
C ALA A 147 2.66 1.86 7.79
N SER A 148 3.29 0.69 7.94
CA SER A 148 4.62 0.56 8.53
C SER A 148 5.70 1.29 7.70
N GLU A 149 5.65 1.18 6.38
CA GLU A 149 6.56 1.88 5.47
C GLU A 149 6.38 3.40 5.57
N ALA A 150 5.14 3.90 5.68
CA ALA A 150 4.87 5.32 5.85
C ALA A 150 5.42 5.88 7.17
N VAL A 151 5.32 5.10 8.27
CA VAL A 151 5.97 5.44 9.55
C VAL A 151 7.49 5.50 9.38
N HIS A 152 8.08 4.50 8.71
CA HIS A 152 9.52 4.46 8.48
C HIS A 152 10.01 5.67 7.68
N GLN A 153 9.38 5.98 6.55
CA GLN A 153 9.73 7.14 5.71
C GLN A 153 9.62 8.46 6.49
N ARG A 154 8.57 8.64 7.30
CA ARG A 154 8.42 9.82 8.14
C ARG A 154 9.54 9.92 9.18
N ASN A 155 9.93 8.81 9.79
CA ASN A 155 11.03 8.78 10.75
C ASN A 155 12.39 9.08 10.10
N GLU A 156 12.65 8.58 8.90
CA GLU A 156 13.87 8.91 8.15
C GLU A 156 13.99 10.41 7.91
N ILE A 157 12.92 11.06 7.44
CA ILE A 157 12.88 12.51 7.21
C ILE A 157 13.08 13.29 8.52
N VAL A 158 12.46 12.85 9.62
CA VAL A 158 12.63 13.50 10.93
C VAL A 158 14.06 13.36 11.45
N ILE A 159 14.70 12.19 11.25
CA ILE A 159 16.10 11.97 11.62
C ILE A 159 17.03 12.87 10.78
N GLU A 160 16.78 12.98 9.47
CA GLU A 160 17.55 13.86 8.58
C GLU A 160 17.41 15.33 9.00
N ALA A 161 16.18 15.79 9.25
CA ALA A 161 15.90 17.14 9.71
C ALA A 161 16.60 17.45 11.04
N ARG A 162 16.57 16.49 11.99
CA ARG A 162 17.26 16.63 13.27
C ARG A 162 18.78 16.72 13.11
N LYS A 163 19.38 15.84 12.30
CA LYS A 163 20.82 15.90 12.01
C LYS A 163 21.22 17.22 11.37
N ALA A 164 20.41 17.75 10.46
CA ALA A 164 20.68 19.02 9.81
C ALA A 164 20.61 20.19 10.81
N LEU A 165 19.63 20.18 11.71
CA LEU A 165 19.50 21.18 12.78
C LEU A 165 20.65 21.10 13.78
N ASP A 166 21.04 19.89 14.20
CA ASP A 166 22.16 19.65 15.13
C ASP A 166 23.51 20.07 14.53
N ALA A 167 23.63 20.12 13.19
CA ALA A 167 24.85 20.57 12.50
C ALA A 167 25.00 22.11 12.45
N VAL A 168 23.95 22.87 12.77
CA VAL A 168 24.05 24.34 12.85
C VAL A 168 24.81 24.72 14.12
N LYS A 169 26.03 25.23 13.94
CA LYS A 169 26.88 25.69 15.04
C LYS A 169 26.19 26.82 15.83
N ASP A 170 26.45 26.87 17.13
CA ASP A 170 25.96 27.97 17.95
C ASP A 170 26.71 29.26 17.61
N PHE A 171 26.04 30.40 17.83
CA PHE A 171 26.63 31.71 17.54
C PHE A 171 27.96 31.95 18.27
N THR A 172 28.11 31.38 19.46
CA THR A 172 29.35 31.43 20.25
C THR A 172 30.53 30.78 19.53
N ASP A 173 30.31 29.74 18.74
CA ASP A 173 31.38 29.07 17.98
C ASP A 173 31.91 29.94 16.83
N TYR A 174 31.09 30.85 16.32
CA TYR A 174 31.50 31.84 15.32
C TYR A 174 32.29 33.00 15.95
N LEU A 175 32.03 33.33 17.20
CA LEU A 175 32.77 34.37 17.94
C LEU A 175 34.13 33.89 18.44
N ASN A 176 34.33 32.57 18.60
CA ASN A 176 35.59 31.98 19.03
C ASN A 176 36.65 31.88 17.92
N VAL A 177 36.39 32.42 16.73
CA VAL A 177 37.44 32.68 15.74
C VAL A 177 38.25 33.88 16.23
N ILE A 178 39.33 33.61 16.95
CA ILE A 178 40.31 34.63 17.33
C ILE A 178 40.77 35.29 16.02
N VAL A 179 40.51 36.60 15.88
CA VAL A 179 41.16 37.45 14.89
C VAL A 179 42.61 37.57 15.34
N THR A 180 43.45 36.61 14.95
CA THR A 180 44.89 36.78 15.08
C THR A 180 45.36 37.64 13.92
N ASP A 181 45.76 38.85 14.32
CA ASP A 181 46.70 39.76 13.72
C ASP A 181 46.26 40.43 12.40
N SER A 182 45.64 41.62 12.55
CA SER A 182 45.97 42.69 11.62
C SER A 182 47.47 42.92 11.73
N GLU A 183 48.22 42.56 10.69
CA GLU A 183 49.51 43.18 10.47
C GLU A 183 49.26 44.68 10.34
N GLU A 184 49.50 45.41 11.43
CA GLU A 184 49.71 46.84 11.40
C GLU A 184 50.86 47.09 10.42
N VAL A 185 50.51 47.53 9.21
CA VAL A 185 51.47 48.14 8.30
C VAL A 185 51.85 49.48 8.92
N THR A 186 52.88 49.47 9.77
CA THR A 186 53.55 50.69 10.21
C THR A 186 54.32 51.31 9.04
N GLU A 187 53.84 52.50 8.67
CA GLU A 187 54.46 53.65 7.93
C GLU A 187 55.43 53.40 6.77
#